data_AF-A0A1F9KI22-F1
#
_entry.id   AF-A0A1F9KI22-F1
#
_cell.length_a   1.000
_cell.length_b   1.000
_cell.length_c   1.000
_cell.angle_alpha   90.00
_cell.angle_beta   90.00
_cell.angle_gamma   90.00
#
_symmetry.space_group_name_H-M   'P 1'
#
loop_
_entity.id
_entity.type
_entity.pdbx_description
1 polymer ?
#
loop_
_entity_poly.entity_id
_entity_poly.type
_entity_poly.pdbx_seq_one_letter_code
_entity_poly.pdbx_strand_id
1 'polypeptide(L)'
;MAKAPKTFDEWYVKSSYQNFVRQEGVPLYEGSALEDLGSLTLTDWERRGGKAAYTRLGDQEYYNLQIVEIPPGGELKPERHMYDSVMYVMKGRGAATIWQEGEPRTTVEWEEGALLAIPLNAWHQEFNSSGSEPCRILFGTNMAHVINLYGNLDFVFNNPFVFSDRYTYSMQSFFSDKGQQWNLRLYETNFIPDIRKFSLDPYPERGNRTSIMRLAMSNTSIGMHIMSVSEGTYVTAHRHEARAHVIVVEGEGYELLFMPGEERQRRRVPTNPYAVVAPRHNEYHQHFNTGKGEYRMLAFRGSGLRQGGGRRYDPARTAQDKNPYDLSFKISYEKEDPAIREEYYKELEKNGISLRLKPLDQRG
;
A
#
# COMPACT_ATOMS: atom_id res chain seq x y z
N MET A 1 -9.14 -8.85 -33.24
CA MET A 1 -9.10 -10.20 -32.62
C MET A 1 -7.76 -10.36 -31.91
N ALA A 2 -7.75 -10.82 -30.67
CA ALA A 2 -6.50 -11.17 -29.99
C ALA A 2 -5.81 -12.31 -30.78
N LYS A 3 -4.49 -12.22 -30.99
CA LYS A 3 -3.73 -13.30 -31.62
C LYS A 3 -3.79 -14.52 -30.70
N ALA A 4 -4.05 -15.70 -31.26
CA ALA A 4 -3.97 -16.95 -30.50
C ALA A 4 -2.54 -17.14 -29.95
N PRO A 5 -2.38 -17.57 -28.69
CA PRO A 5 -1.06 -17.82 -28.12
C PRO A 5 -0.38 -18.96 -28.87
N LYS A 6 0.94 -18.84 -29.06
CA LYS A 6 1.77 -19.81 -29.78
C LYS A 6 2.58 -20.70 -28.84
N THR A 7 2.71 -20.32 -27.58
CA THR A 7 3.46 -21.06 -26.56
C THR A 7 2.64 -21.22 -25.28
N PHE A 8 2.97 -22.21 -24.45
CA PHE A 8 2.38 -22.38 -23.12
C PHE A 8 2.64 -21.16 -22.23
N ASP A 9 3.82 -20.55 -22.35
CA ASP A 9 4.15 -19.33 -21.62
C ASP A 9 3.23 -18.16 -21.98
N GLU A 10 2.92 -18.01 -23.27
CA GLU A 10 1.96 -16.99 -23.73
C GLU A 10 0.52 -17.31 -23.32
N TRP A 11 0.16 -18.58 -23.20
CA TRP A 11 -1.21 -19.00 -22.87
C TRP A 11 -1.51 -19.01 -21.36
N TYR A 12 -0.56 -19.45 -20.55
CA TYR A 12 -0.79 -19.78 -19.13
C TYR A 12 0.12 -19.04 -18.15
N VAL A 13 1.38 -18.78 -18.52
CA VAL A 13 2.38 -18.25 -17.56
C VAL A 13 2.33 -16.72 -17.49
N LYS A 14 2.23 -16.03 -18.63
CA LYS A 14 2.25 -14.57 -18.70
C LYS A 14 0.84 -13.99 -18.61
N SER A 15 0.63 -13.08 -17.67
CA SER A 15 -0.64 -12.39 -17.52
C SER A 15 -0.80 -11.20 -18.48
N SER A 16 -2.04 -10.74 -18.65
CA SER A 16 -2.35 -9.52 -19.41
C SER A 16 -1.67 -8.30 -18.79
N TYR A 17 -1.58 -8.24 -17.45
CA TYR A 17 -0.87 -7.18 -16.73
C TYR A 17 0.63 -7.16 -17.04
N GLN A 18 1.31 -8.31 -16.98
CA GLN A 18 2.73 -8.38 -17.31
C GLN A 18 2.99 -8.00 -18.78
N ASN A 19 2.08 -8.37 -19.68
CA ASN A 19 2.15 -7.97 -21.09
C ASN A 19 1.92 -6.46 -21.26
N PHE A 20 0.99 -5.86 -20.50
CA PHE A 20 0.80 -4.41 -20.44
C PHE A 20 2.07 -3.70 -20.00
N VAL A 21 2.66 -4.07 -18.86
CA VAL A 21 3.90 -3.45 -18.36
C VAL A 21 5.04 -3.56 -19.38
N ARG A 22 5.17 -4.70 -20.07
CA ARG A 22 6.14 -4.87 -21.15
C ARG A 22 5.90 -3.93 -22.32
N GLN A 23 4.64 -3.67 -22.70
CA GLN A 23 4.28 -2.74 -23.77
C GLN A 23 4.53 -1.29 -23.37
N GLU A 24 4.33 -0.94 -22.10
CA GLU A 24 4.69 0.38 -21.56
C GLU A 24 6.20 0.65 -21.62
N GLY A 25 7.03 -0.41 -21.76
CA GLY A 25 8.48 -0.28 -21.89
C GLY A 25 9.19 0.12 -20.59
N VAL A 26 8.58 -0.17 -19.43
CA VAL A 26 9.11 0.22 -18.11
C VAL A 26 9.43 -1.00 -17.22
N PRO A 27 10.25 -0.84 -16.16
CA PRO A 27 10.60 -1.93 -15.26
C PRO A 27 9.39 -2.54 -14.53
N LEU A 28 9.44 -3.87 -14.34
CA LEU A 28 8.58 -4.60 -13.44
C LEU A 28 9.43 -5.16 -12.29
N TYR A 29 9.20 -4.68 -11.06
CA TYR A 29 9.87 -5.18 -9.86
C TYR A 29 9.05 -6.27 -9.17
N GLU A 30 9.70 -7.38 -8.83
CA GLU A 30 9.06 -8.56 -8.24
C GLU A 30 9.72 -8.96 -6.92
N GLY A 31 9.08 -9.86 -6.16
CA GLY A 31 9.57 -10.35 -4.87
C GLY A 31 8.57 -10.13 -3.74
N SER A 32 8.95 -10.43 -2.48
CA SER A 32 8.10 -10.15 -1.30
C SER A 32 8.54 -8.93 -0.49
N ALA A 33 9.63 -8.28 -0.86
CA ALA A 33 10.01 -6.98 -0.32
C ALA A 33 10.92 -6.21 -1.29
N LEU A 34 10.87 -4.88 -1.23
CA LEU A 34 11.84 -3.96 -1.85
C LEU A 34 12.28 -2.97 -0.77
N GLU A 35 13.59 -2.76 -0.63
CA GLU A 35 14.15 -1.99 0.50
C GLU A 35 13.92 -0.48 0.41
N ASP A 36 13.76 0.06 -0.81
CA ASP A 36 13.52 1.48 -1.01
C ASP A 36 12.88 1.76 -2.38
N LEU A 37 11.57 2.05 -2.39
CA LEU A 37 10.84 2.50 -3.58
C LEU A 37 11.34 3.87 -4.10
N GLY A 38 11.93 4.67 -3.22
CA GLY A 38 12.41 6.03 -3.48
C GLY A 38 13.68 6.09 -4.32
N SER A 39 14.45 5.00 -4.41
CA SER A 39 15.68 4.89 -5.19
C SER A 39 15.61 3.89 -6.35
N LEU A 40 14.47 3.21 -6.54
CA LEU A 40 14.29 2.32 -7.69
C LEU A 40 14.55 3.05 -9.01
N THR A 41 15.18 2.33 -9.94
CA THR A 41 15.38 2.81 -11.30
C THR A 41 14.03 2.85 -12.02
N LEU A 42 13.71 4.02 -12.58
CA LEU A 42 12.54 4.24 -13.42
C LEU A 42 13.00 4.56 -14.84
N THR A 43 12.23 4.18 -15.85
CA THR A 43 12.54 4.52 -17.25
C THR A 43 11.47 5.45 -17.81
N ASP A 44 11.80 6.09 -18.93
CA ASP A 44 10.90 7.03 -19.59
C ASP A 44 9.58 6.36 -19.93
N TRP A 45 8.49 7.07 -19.67
CA TRP A 45 7.15 6.51 -19.73
C TRP A 45 6.33 7.26 -20.78
N GLU A 46 6.24 6.72 -21.99
CA GLU A 46 5.65 7.42 -23.13
C GLU A 46 4.17 7.76 -22.91
N ARG A 47 3.40 6.84 -22.32
CA ARG A 47 1.94 6.92 -22.21
C ARG A 47 1.48 8.13 -21.41
N ARG A 48 2.10 8.39 -20.25
CA ARG A 48 1.76 9.53 -19.38
C ARG A 48 2.86 10.59 -19.33
N GLY A 49 4.00 10.40 -20.00
CA GLY A 49 5.18 11.25 -19.77
C GLY A 49 5.87 10.96 -18.42
N GLY A 50 6.98 11.63 -18.16
CA GLY A 50 7.80 11.38 -16.97
C GLY A 50 8.50 10.01 -17.01
N LYS A 51 8.73 9.42 -15.83
CA LYS A 51 9.31 8.09 -15.67
C LYS A 51 8.43 7.21 -14.81
N ALA A 52 8.44 5.90 -15.05
CA ALA A 52 7.66 4.95 -14.26
C ALA A 52 8.37 3.61 -14.04
N ALA A 53 7.86 2.88 -13.05
CA ALA A 53 8.02 1.45 -12.88
C ALA A 53 6.76 0.86 -12.23
N TYR A 54 6.56 -0.43 -12.43
CA TYR A 54 5.45 -1.18 -11.85
C TYR A 54 5.97 -2.28 -10.93
N THR A 55 5.11 -2.82 -10.09
CA THR A 55 5.45 -3.96 -9.23
C THR A 55 4.50 -5.14 -9.40
N ARG A 56 5.04 -6.35 -9.22
CA ARG A 56 4.29 -7.59 -9.01
C ARG A 56 4.85 -8.26 -7.76
N LEU A 57 4.45 -7.76 -6.60
CA LEU A 57 4.96 -8.26 -5.32
C LEU A 57 4.06 -9.34 -4.72
N GLY A 58 4.66 -10.23 -3.93
CA GLY A 58 3.99 -11.34 -3.26
C GLY A 58 3.49 -12.44 -4.20
N ASP A 59 4.01 -12.50 -5.43
CA ASP A 59 3.60 -13.43 -6.50
C ASP A 59 2.09 -13.38 -6.81
N GLN A 60 1.50 -12.18 -6.73
CA GLN A 60 0.07 -11.95 -6.97
C GLN A 60 -0.17 -10.73 -7.87
N GLU A 61 -1.38 -10.64 -8.42
CA GLU A 61 -1.83 -9.56 -9.32
C GLU A 61 -3.25 -9.08 -8.97
N TYR A 62 -3.62 -9.10 -7.69
CA TYR A 62 -4.83 -8.46 -7.16
C TYR A 62 -4.64 -6.96 -6.96
N TYR A 63 -3.47 -6.58 -6.45
CA TYR A 63 -3.05 -5.20 -6.23
C TYR A 63 -1.61 -5.03 -6.68
N ASN A 64 -1.26 -3.83 -7.14
CA ASN A 64 0.10 -3.49 -7.51
C ASN A 64 0.43 -2.06 -7.12
N LEU A 65 1.72 -1.79 -7.03
CA LEU A 65 2.24 -0.44 -6.92
C LEU A 65 2.70 0.05 -8.30
N GLN A 66 2.57 1.35 -8.50
CA GLN A 66 3.14 2.06 -9.63
C GLN A 66 3.93 3.24 -9.07
N ILE A 67 5.23 3.28 -9.36
CA ILE A 67 6.13 4.34 -8.95
C ILE A 67 6.28 5.27 -10.14
N VAL A 68 6.01 6.55 -9.94
CA VAL A 68 6.05 7.58 -10.99
C VAL A 68 6.95 8.72 -10.55
N GLU A 69 7.75 9.24 -11.47
CA GLU A 69 8.54 10.44 -11.27
C GLU A 69 8.20 11.50 -12.31
N ILE A 70 7.90 12.71 -11.83
CA ILE A 70 7.62 13.89 -12.65
C ILE A 70 8.86 14.78 -12.62
N PRO A 71 9.46 15.13 -13.78
CA PRO A 71 10.67 15.97 -13.81
C PRO A 71 10.40 17.37 -13.22
N PRO A 72 11.45 18.14 -12.88
CA PRO A 72 11.31 19.52 -12.40
C PRO A 72 10.45 20.36 -13.36
N GLY A 73 9.43 21.03 -12.82
CA GLY A 73 8.47 21.87 -13.57
C GLY A 73 7.61 21.10 -14.57
N GLY A 74 7.68 19.77 -14.57
CA GLY A 74 6.98 18.91 -15.51
C GLY A 74 5.56 18.57 -15.08
N GLU A 75 4.88 17.86 -15.97
CA GLU A 75 3.54 17.34 -15.78
C GLU A 75 3.44 15.95 -16.40
N LEU A 76 2.49 15.15 -15.92
CA LEU A 76 2.04 13.98 -16.64
C LEU A 76 0.97 14.38 -17.67
N LYS A 77 0.79 13.57 -18.72
CA LYS A 77 -0.36 13.66 -19.61
C LYS A 77 -1.62 13.26 -18.84
N PRO A 78 -2.81 13.77 -19.19
CA PRO A 78 -4.06 13.31 -18.57
C PRO A 78 -4.35 11.83 -18.82
N GLU A 79 -4.95 11.14 -17.85
CA GLU A 79 -5.60 9.84 -18.08
C GLU A 79 -6.90 9.70 -17.28
N ARG A 80 -7.65 8.65 -17.60
CA ARG A 80 -8.70 8.07 -16.77
C ARG A 80 -8.61 6.56 -16.86
N HIS A 81 -9.21 5.86 -15.90
CA HIS A 81 -9.12 4.42 -15.86
C HIS A 81 -10.23 3.73 -15.07
N MET A 82 -10.53 2.48 -15.46
CA MET A 82 -11.51 1.59 -14.84
C MET A 82 -10.95 0.72 -13.70
N TYR A 83 -9.88 1.18 -13.04
CA TYR A 83 -9.34 0.60 -11.81
C TYR A 83 -9.31 1.65 -10.69
N ASP A 84 -9.28 1.18 -9.44
CA ASP A 84 -9.12 2.05 -8.29
C ASP A 84 -7.65 2.45 -8.13
N SER A 85 -7.40 3.71 -7.78
CA SER A 85 -6.06 4.26 -7.60
C SER A 85 -6.03 5.24 -6.43
N VAL A 86 -5.02 5.09 -5.57
CA VAL A 86 -4.75 6.03 -4.48
C VAL A 86 -3.30 6.46 -4.54
N MET A 87 -3.11 7.76 -4.63
CA MET A 87 -1.83 8.44 -4.74
C MET A 87 -1.24 8.70 -3.36
N TYR A 88 0.01 8.32 -3.14
CA TYR A 88 0.83 8.70 -2.01
C TYR A 88 2.06 9.47 -2.50
N VAL A 89 2.26 10.69 -2.02
CA VAL A 89 3.39 11.53 -2.40
C VAL A 89 4.59 11.15 -1.55
N MET A 90 5.53 10.43 -2.15
CA MET A 90 6.74 9.99 -1.44
C MET A 90 7.73 11.14 -1.27
N LYS A 91 7.92 11.98 -2.29
CA LYS A 91 8.85 13.11 -2.27
C LYS A 91 8.37 14.24 -3.20
N GLY A 92 8.53 15.48 -2.74
CA GLY A 92 8.26 16.68 -3.53
C GLY A 92 6.91 17.33 -3.25
N ARG A 93 6.49 18.27 -4.10
CA ARG A 93 5.24 19.02 -3.99
C ARG A 93 4.67 19.35 -5.36
N GLY A 94 3.37 19.51 -5.44
CA GLY A 94 2.69 19.64 -6.71
C GLY A 94 1.19 19.82 -6.58
N ALA A 95 0.50 19.55 -7.67
CA ALA A 95 -0.94 19.54 -7.70
C ALA A 95 -1.47 18.40 -8.59
N ALA A 96 -2.69 17.97 -8.32
CA ALA A 96 -3.45 17.07 -9.19
C ALA A 96 -4.72 17.79 -9.61
N THR A 97 -4.99 17.82 -10.91
CA THR A 97 -6.26 18.31 -11.45
C THR A 97 -7.13 17.14 -11.83
N ILE A 98 -8.38 17.10 -11.35
CA ILE A 98 -9.33 15.99 -11.47
C ILE A 98 -10.66 16.51 -12.02
N TRP A 99 -11.30 15.78 -12.94
CA TRP A 99 -12.60 16.15 -13.52
C TRP A 99 -13.37 14.95 -14.08
N GLN A 100 -14.70 15.06 -14.15
CA GLN A 100 -15.51 14.17 -14.98
C GLN A 100 -15.64 14.71 -16.40
N GLU A 101 -15.92 13.83 -17.36
CA GLU A 101 -16.20 14.22 -18.73
C GLU A 101 -17.32 15.27 -18.80
N GLY A 102 -17.05 16.42 -19.43
CA GLY A 102 -18.00 17.52 -19.54
C GLY A 102 -18.21 18.37 -18.27
N GLU A 103 -17.49 18.11 -17.18
CA GLU A 103 -17.57 18.89 -15.93
C GLU A 103 -16.35 19.81 -15.74
N PRO A 104 -16.46 20.87 -14.90
CA PRO A 104 -15.31 21.69 -14.53
C PRO A 104 -14.22 20.90 -13.79
N ARG A 105 -13.00 21.43 -13.82
CA ARG A 105 -11.82 20.85 -13.18
C ARG A 105 -11.69 21.29 -11.73
N THR A 106 -11.31 20.36 -10.85
CA THR A 106 -10.90 20.64 -9.47
C THR A 106 -9.41 20.37 -9.32
N THR A 107 -8.67 21.31 -8.71
CA THR A 107 -7.24 21.15 -8.42
C THR A 107 -7.04 20.95 -6.92
N VAL A 108 -6.23 19.94 -6.57
CA VAL A 108 -5.82 19.63 -5.20
C VAL A 108 -4.30 19.75 -5.13
N GLU A 109 -3.82 20.66 -4.28
CA GLU A 109 -2.39 20.80 -3.99
C GLU A 109 -1.94 19.75 -2.99
N TRP A 110 -0.71 19.27 -3.15
CA TRP A 110 -0.14 18.24 -2.30
C TRP A 110 1.35 18.47 -2.07
N GLU A 111 1.82 17.95 -0.95
CA GLU A 111 3.23 17.92 -0.56
C GLU A 111 3.62 16.50 -0.13
N GLU A 112 4.88 16.32 0.22
CA GLU A 112 5.40 15.06 0.72
C GLU A 112 4.58 14.54 1.91
N GLY A 113 4.22 13.26 1.86
CA GLY A 113 3.39 12.60 2.86
C GLY A 113 1.90 12.62 2.54
N ALA A 114 1.47 13.38 1.53
CA ALA A 114 0.06 13.47 1.16
C ALA A 114 -0.48 12.16 0.60
N LEU A 115 -1.75 11.87 0.91
CA LEU A 115 -2.50 10.75 0.39
C LEU A 115 -3.78 11.27 -0.26
N LEU A 116 -3.97 10.99 -1.54
CA LEU A 116 -5.08 11.49 -2.36
C LEU A 116 -5.72 10.32 -3.11
N ALA A 117 -7.02 10.12 -2.96
CA ALA A 117 -7.72 9.12 -3.73
C ALA A 117 -8.15 9.69 -5.09
N ILE A 118 -7.86 8.96 -6.16
CA ILE A 118 -8.28 9.32 -7.52
C ILE A 118 -9.66 8.67 -7.76
N PRO A 119 -10.72 9.44 -8.02
CA PRO A 119 -12.04 8.88 -8.29
C PRO A 119 -12.05 7.96 -9.51
N LEU A 120 -12.79 6.85 -9.41
CA LEU A 120 -12.88 5.85 -10.46
C LEU A 120 -13.35 6.48 -11.78
N ASN A 121 -12.56 6.26 -12.85
CA ASN A 121 -12.77 6.75 -14.20
C ASN A 121 -12.95 8.27 -14.38
N ALA A 122 -12.63 9.08 -13.36
CA ALA A 122 -12.44 10.52 -13.55
C ALA A 122 -11.13 10.76 -14.30
N TRP A 123 -11.10 11.80 -15.12
CA TRP A 123 -9.85 12.29 -15.67
C TRP A 123 -8.99 12.90 -14.56
N HIS A 124 -7.68 12.67 -14.63
CA HIS A 124 -6.72 13.29 -13.73
C HIS A 124 -5.39 13.60 -14.42
N GLN A 125 -4.70 14.62 -13.90
CA GLN A 125 -3.39 15.05 -14.36
C GLN A 125 -2.57 15.57 -13.17
N GLU A 126 -1.33 15.11 -13.03
CA GLU A 126 -0.41 15.50 -11.96
C GLU A 126 0.68 16.46 -12.47
N PHE A 127 1.03 17.45 -11.65
CA PHE A 127 1.99 18.51 -11.95
C PHE A 127 3.04 18.59 -10.84
N ASN A 128 4.30 18.80 -11.22
CA ASN A 128 5.39 19.10 -10.29
C ASN A 128 5.59 20.62 -10.16
N SER A 129 5.35 21.17 -8.97
CA SER A 129 5.49 22.61 -8.71
C SER A 129 6.94 23.04 -8.42
N SER A 130 7.89 22.12 -8.34
CA SER A 130 9.30 22.42 -8.13
C SER A 130 10.03 22.61 -9.45
N GLY A 131 10.68 23.76 -9.65
CA GLY A 131 11.50 24.02 -10.85
C GLY A 131 12.90 23.39 -10.83
N SER A 132 13.31 22.78 -9.72
CA SER A 132 14.68 22.24 -9.56
C SER A 132 14.75 20.77 -9.14
N GLU A 133 13.70 20.25 -8.50
CA GLU A 133 13.68 18.88 -7.95
C GLU A 133 12.56 18.05 -8.59
N PRO A 134 12.78 16.76 -8.87
CA PRO A 134 11.70 15.88 -9.31
C PRO A 134 10.73 15.56 -8.16
N CYS A 135 9.50 15.20 -8.51
CA CYS A 135 8.53 14.62 -7.58
C CYS A 135 8.46 13.11 -7.79
N ARG A 136 8.44 12.34 -6.70
CA ARG A 136 8.24 10.88 -6.74
C ARG A 136 6.94 10.51 -6.03
N ILE A 137 6.10 9.80 -6.75
CA ILE A 137 4.72 9.49 -6.38
C ILE A 137 4.53 7.97 -6.47
N LEU A 138 3.81 7.41 -5.49
CA LEU A 138 3.40 6.02 -5.46
C LEU A 138 1.89 5.95 -5.67
N PHE A 139 1.44 5.13 -6.61
CA PHE A 139 0.03 4.76 -6.72
C PHE A 139 -0.17 3.33 -6.24
N GLY A 140 -1.03 3.16 -5.22
CA GLY A 140 -1.58 1.87 -4.84
C GLY A 140 -2.83 1.60 -5.68
N THR A 141 -2.83 0.53 -6.46
CA THR A 141 -3.89 0.25 -7.44
C THR A 141 -4.35 -1.21 -7.42
N ASN A 142 -5.55 -1.48 -7.94
CA ASN A 142 -5.97 -2.82 -8.37
C ASN A 142 -5.85 -3.00 -9.90
N MET A 143 -4.99 -2.21 -10.56
CA MET A 143 -4.84 -2.19 -12.03
C MET A 143 -4.51 -3.59 -12.58
N ALA A 144 -3.55 -4.29 -11.97
CA ALA A 144 -3.15 -5.62 -12.40
C ALA A 144 -4.36 -6.58 -12.46
N HIS A 145 -5.22 -6.53 -11.44
CA HIS A 145 -6.43 -7.36 -11.39
C HIS A 145 -7.42 -7.01 -12.49
N VAL A 146 -7.68 -5.71 -12.67
CA VAL A 146 -8.64 -5.20 -13.64
C VAL A 146 -8.19 -5.51 -15.08
N ILE A 147 -6.90 -5.33 -15.39
CA ILE A 147 -6.36 -5.67 -16.71
C ILE A 147 -6.48 -7.17 -16.99
N ASN A 148 -6.18 -8.02 -16.01
CA ASN A 148 -6.33 -9.47 -16.15
C ASN A 148 -7.79 -9.91 -16.26
N LEU A 149 -8.69 -9.26 -15.51
CA LEU A 149 -10.11 -9.58 -15.49
C LEU A 149 -10.77 -9.31 -16.84
N TYR A 150 -10.53 -8.13 -17.41
CA TYR A 150 -11.19 -7.73 -18.66
C TYR A 150 -10.41 -8.12 -19.91
N GLY A 151 -9.08 -8.25 -19.82
CA GLY A 151 -8.22 -8.59 -20.96
C GLY A 151 -8.34 -7.58 -22.12
N ASN A 152 -8.73 -6.33 -21.85
CA ASN A 152 -9.04 -5.33 -22.86
C ASN A 152 -8.62 -3.92 -22.37
N LEU A 153 -7.52 -3.41 -22.90
CA LEU A 153 -6.97 -2.11 -22.50
C LEU A 153 -7.84 -0.93 -22.95
N ASP A 154 -8.58 -1.05 -24.06
CA ASP A 154 -9.52 -0.01 -24.48
C ASP A 154 -10.68 0.12 -23.49
N PHE A 155 -11.19 -0.99 -22.98
CA PHE A 155 -12.17 -0.94 -21.90
C PHE A 155 -11.57 -0.36 -20.61
N VAL A 156 -10.30 -0.64 -20.32
CA VAL A 156 -9.67 -0.15 -19.09
C VAL A 156 -9.40 1.35 -19.14
N PHE A 157 -8.91 1.90 -20.25
CA PHE A 157 -8.45 3.28 -20.34
C PHE A 157 -9.36 4.21 -21.17
N ASN A 158 -10.18 3.66 -22.08
CA ASN A 158 -10.99 4.43 -23.04
C ASN A 158 -12.51 4.28 -22.81
N ASN A 159 -12.94 3.69 -21.70
CA ASN A 159 -14.37 3.54 -21.40
C ASN A 159 -15.02 4.91 -21.04
N PRO A 160 -16.11 5.30 -21.74
CA PRO A 160 -16.75 6.60 -21.55
C PRO A 160 -17.71 6.66 -20.35
N PHE A 161 -17.87 5.59 -19.58
CA PHE A 161 -18.82 5.55 -18.47
C PHE A 161 -18.42 6.53 -17.34
N VAL A 162 -19.34 7.39 -16.93
CA VAL A 162 -19.13 8.39 -15.88
C VAL A 162 -19.73 7.89 -14.56
N PHE A 163 -18.89 7.66 -13.54
CA PHE A 163 -19.33 7.31 -12.18
C PHE A 163 -19.71 8.55 -11.36
N SER A 164 -20.75 9.27 -11.79
CA SER A 164 -21.22 10.50 -11.12
C SER A 164 -21.74 10.25 -9.70
N ASP A 165 -22.11 9.00 -9.38
CA ASP A 165 -22.46 8.53 -8.04
C ASP A 165 -21.24 8.42 -7.10
N ARG A 166 -20.03 8.31 -7.66
CA ARG A 166 -18.77 8.29 -6.89
C ARG A 166 -18.11 9.66 -6.81
N TYR A 167 -18.13 10.43 -7.89
CA TYR A 167 -17.57 11.78 -7.93
C TYR A 167 -18.21 12.61 -9.06
N THR A 168 -18.55 13.86 -8.75
CA THR A 168 -18.94 14.93 -9.68
C THR A 168 -18.51 16.26 -9.08
N TYR A 169 -18.25 17.26 -9.91
CA TYR A 169 -17.90 18.63 -9.52
C TYR A 169 -18.89 19.24 -8.52
N SER A 170 -20.16 18.85 -8.57
CA SER A 170 -21.18 19.35 -7.62
C SER A 170 -20.94 18.91 -6.16
N MET A 171 -20.10 17.89 -5.93
CA MET A 171 -19.63 17.48 -4.59
C MET A 171 -18.53 18.43 -4.10
N GLN A 172 -18.89 19.68 -3.79
CA GLN A 172 -17.94 20.78 -3.52
C GLN A 172 -16.89 20.47 -2.46
N SER A 173 -17.23 19.66 -1.45
CA SER A 173 -16.33 19.31 -0.35
C SER A 173 -15.52 18.02 -0.58
N PHE A 174 -15.59 17.41 -1.77
CA PHE A 174 -15.06 16.05 -1.98
C PHE A 174 -13.58 15.90 -1.58
N PHE A 175 -12.73 16.89 -1.86
CA PHE A 175 -11.30 16.87 -1.51
C PHE A 175 -10.93 17.82 -0.35
N SER A 176 -11.85 18.69 0.08
CA SER A 176 -11.59 19.70 1.11
C SER A 176 -12.23 19.38 2.46
N ASP A 177 -13.12 18.38 2.52
CA ASP A 177 -13.65 17.87 3.79
C ASP A 177 -12.51 17.27 4.63
N LYS A 178 -12.55 17.55 5.93
CA LYS A 178 -11.62 16.97 6.90
C LYS A 178 -11.81 15.47 7.04
N GLY A 179 -13.00 14.97 6.70
CA GLY A 179 -13.38 13.57 6.79
C GLY A 179 -14.18 13.26 8.05
N GLN A 180 -14.65 12.02 8.13
CA GLN A 180 -15.57 11.54 9.16
C GLN A 180 -15.05 10.25 9.80
N GLN A 181 -14.99 10.21 11.12
CA GLN A 181 -14.80 8.96 11.85
C GLN A 181 -16.15 8.25 11.99
N TRP A 182 -16.28 7.09 11.34
CA TRP A 182 -17.53 6.32 11.34
C TRP A 182 -17.60 5.32 12.49
N ASN A 183 -16.44 4.85 12.96
CA ASN A 183 -16.33 3.91 14.07
C ASN A 183 -14.92 3.96 14.68
N LEU A 184 -14.69 3.16 15.72
CA LEU A 184 -13.35 2.88 16.22
C LEU A 184 -12.49 2.30 15.09
N ARG A 185 -11.34 2.93 14.83
CA ARG A 185 -10.36 2.56 13.80
C ARG A 185 -10.91 2.61 12.36
N LEU A 186 -11.96 3.39 12.08
CA LEU A 186 -12.52 3.57 10.75
C LEU A 186 -12.80 5.05 10.45
N TYR A 187 -12.08 5.58 9.47
CA TYR A 187 -12.16 6.98 9.03
C TYR A 187 -12.40 7.07 7.53
N GLU A 188 -13.25 8.01 7.11
CA GLU A 188 -13.50 8.32 5.71
C GLU A 188 -12.97 9.70 5.36
N THR A 189 -12.16 9.78 4.30
CA THR A 189 -11.68 11.03 3.69
C THR A 189 -11.18 10.74 2.28
N ASN A 190 -11.06 11.74 1.42
CA ASN A 190 -10.46 11.59 0.09
C ASN A 190 -9.09 12.24 -0.03
N PHE A 191 -8.67 12.98 1.00
CA PHE A 191 -7.37 13.65 1.05
C PHE A 191 -6.84 13.70 2.49
N ILE A 192 -5.57 13.35 2.67
CA ILE A 192 -4.82 13.53 3.91
C ILE A 192 -3.54 14.30 3.55
N PRO A 193 -3.30 15.51 4.11
CA PRO A 193 -2.12 16.30 3.75
C PRO A 193 -0.79 15.64 4.13
N ASP A 194 -0.75 14.92 5.24
CA ASP A 194 0.42 14.16 5.67
C ASP A 194 0.01 12.98 6.55
N ILE A 195 0.14 11.76 6.02
CA ILE A 195 -0.22 10.53 6.74
C ILE A 195 0.66 10.26 7.96
N ARG A 196 1.85 10.87 8.05
CA ARG A 196 2.76 10.76 9.21
C ARG A 196 2.22 11.50 10.43
N LYS A 197 1.40 12.53 10.19
CA LYS A 197 0.76 13.35 11.23
C LYS A 197 -0.67 12.89 11.55
N PHE A 198 -1.20 11.91 10.83
CA PHE A 198 -2.56 11.43 11.01
C PHE A 198 -2.73 10.70 12.36
N SER A 199 -3.78 11.01 13.11
CA SER A 199 -4.05 10.39 14.41
C SER A 199 -4.55 8.95 14.26
N LEU A 200 -4.02 8.04 15.08
CA LEU A 200 -4.37 6.61 15.04
C LEU A 200 -5.02 6.18 16.35
N ASP A 201 -5.98 5.25 16.26
CA ASP A 201 -6.63 4.67 17.44
C ASP A 201 -5.78 3.51 17.99
N PRO A 202 -5.72 3.29 19.32
CA PRO A 202 -5.02 2.15 19.90
C PRO A 202 -5.52 0.81 19.36
N TYR A 203 -4.63 -0.17 19.18
CA TYR A 203 -4.93 -1.48 18.60
C TYR A 203 -4.29 -2.66 19.35
N PRO A 204 -4.60 -2.88 20.64
CA PRO A 204 -3.97 -3.90 21.48
C PRO A 204 -4.14 -5.34 20.96
N GLU A 205 -5.17 -5.62 20.17
CA GLU A 205 -5.43 -6.94 19.62
C GLU A 205 -4.36 -7.38 18.61
N ARG A 206 -3.71 -6.39 17.97
CA ARG A 206 -2.64 -6.60 17.00
C ARG A 206 -1.27 -6.71 17.63
N GLY A 207 -1.04 -6.01 18.73
CA GLY A 207 0.25 -6.00 19.40
C GLY A 207 0.25 -5.08 20.60
N ASN A 208 1.29 -5.22 21.41
CA ASN A 208 1.53 -4.30 22.51
C ASN A 208 1.96 -2.94 21.94
N ARG A 209 1.34 -1.85 22.40
CA ARG A 209 1.60 -0.46 21.96
C ARG A 209 1.57 -0.29 20.43
N THR A 210 0.56 -0.87 19.79
CA THR A 210 0.25 -0.62 18.38
C THR A 210 -0.97 0.26 18.24
N SER A 211 -1.04 1.01 17.15
CA SER A 211 -2.20 1.84 16.79
C SER A 211 -2.52 1.72 15.31
N ILE A 212 -3.78 1.95 14.92
CA ILE A 212 -4.24 1.84 13.54
C ILE A 212 -5.36 2.83 13.24
N MET A 213 -5.41 3.30 11.99
CA MET A 213 -6.63 3.82 11.40
C MET A 213 -6.86 3.16 10.05
N ARG A 214 -8.06 2.60 9.84
CA ARG A 214 -8.48 2.10 8.53
C ARG A 214 -9.18 3.20 7.76
N LEU A 215 -8.85 3.32 6.48
CA LEU A 215 -9.30 4.42 5.64
C LEU A 215 -10.30 3.92 4.58
N ALA A 216 -11.42 4.62 4.47
CA ALA A 216 -12.31 4.57 3.33
C ALA A 216 -12.06 5.83 2.49
N MET A 217 -11.62 5.67 1.24
CA MET A 217 -11.34 6.80 0.35
C MET A 217 -11.96 6.56 -1.03
N SER A 218 -12.63 7.58 -1.57
CA SER A 218 -13.22 7.68 -2.92
C SER A 218 -14.01 6.46 -3.38
N ASN A 219 -14.69 5.79 -2.43
CA ASN A 219 -15.44 4.57 -2.70
C ASN A 219 -14.63 3.45 -3.39
N THR A 220 -13.31 3.43 -3.17
CA THR A 220 -12.42 2.43 -3.79
C THR A 220 -12.66 1.04 -3.19
N SER A 221 -12.37 0.00 -3.99
CA SER A 221 -12.33 -1.39 -3.53
C SER A 221 -11.01 -1.74 -2.82
N ILE A 222 -10.05 -0.81 -2.79
CA ILE A 222 -8.78 -0.96 -2.08
C ILE A 222 -9.04 -0.73 -0.59
N GLY A 223 -8.75 -1.74 0.22
CA GLY A 223 -8.70 -1.57 1.66
C GLY A 223 -7.42 -0.86 2.04
N MET A 224 -7.49 0.10 2.97
CA MET A 224 -6.32 0.86 3.38
C MET A 224 -6.24 1.01 4.89
N HIS A 225 -5.03 1.10 5.42
CA HIS A 225 -4.82 1.55 6.78
C HIS A 225 -3.45 2.19 6.99
N ILE A 226 -3.38 3.07 7.98
CA ILE A 226 -2.13 3.53 8.58
C ILE A 226 -1.99 2.79 9.91
N MET A 227 -0.86 2.12 10.14
CA MET A 227 -0.56 1.44 11.40
C MET A 227 0.77 1.95 11.94
N SER A 228 0.86 2.11 13.26
CA SER A 228 2.13 2.39 13.92
C SER A 228 2.46 1.36 14.99
N VAL A 229 3.74 1.08 15.11
CA VAL A 229 4.36 0.28 16.17
C VAL A 229 5.23 1.22 16.98
N SER A 230 4.90 1.43 18.26
CA SER A 230 5.67 2.35 19.12
C SER A 230 7.07 1.82 19.44
N GLU A 231 7.91 2.68 19.99
CA GLU A 231 9.26 2.36 20.46
C GLU A 231 9.27 1.17 21.45
N GLY A 232 10.24 0.27 21.23
CA GLY A 232 10.56 -0.84 22.14
C GLY A 232 9.58 -2.03 22.07
N THR A 233 8.79 -2.13 21.02
CA THR A 233 7.86 -3.24 20.76
C THR A 233 7.85 -3.62 19.28
N TYR A 234 7.22 -4.75 18.97
CA TYR A 234 7.04 -5.26 17.62
C TYR A 234 5.67 -5.93 17.46
N VAL A 235 5.37 -6.39 16.24
CA VAL A 235 4.16 -7.18 15.94
C VAL A 235 4.56 -8.62 15.65
N THR A 236 3.88 -9.57 16.29
CA THR A 236 4.21 -11.00 16.17
C THR A 236 3.98 -11.55 14.76
N ALA A 237 4.59 -12.71 14.50
CA ALA A 237 4.53 -13.34 13.20
C ALA A 237 3.10 -13.69 12.86
N HIS A 238 2.68 -13.30 11.67
CA HIS A 238 1.37 -13.69 11.18
C HIS A 238 1.40 -13.85 9.67
N ARG A 239 0.45 -14.61 9.16
CA ARG A 239 0.31 -14.89 7.74
C ARG A 239 -1.13 -14.68 7.28
N HIS A 240 -1.29 -14.51 5.98
CA HIS A 240 -2.57 -14.38 5.30
C HIS A 240 -2.40 -14.62 3.79
N GLU A 241 -3.48 -14.49 3.01
CA GLU A 241 -3.40 -14.49 1.55
C GLU A 241 -2.52 -13.35 1.02
N ALA A 242 -1.83 -13.57 -0.10
CA ALA A 242 -1.06 -12.54 -0.79
C ALA A 242 -2.00 -11.48 -1.38
N ARG A 243 -1.99 -10.26 -0.81
CA ARG A 243 -2.72 -9.07 -1.31
C ARG A 243 -2.20 -7.73 -0.75
N ALA A 244 -1.60 -7.75 0.44
CA ALA A 244 -1.20 -6.52 1.14
C ALA A 244 0.17 -6.03 0.66
N HIS A 245 0.29 -4.72 0.46
CA HIS A 245 1.54 -4.00 0.26
C HIS A 245 1.67 -3.01 1.42
N VAL A 246 2.66 -3.23 2.28
CA VAL A 246 2.91 -2.43 3.48
C VAL A 246 4.14 -1.58 3.22
N ILE A 247 3.95 -0.27 3.12
CA ILE A 247 5.00 0.70 2.86
C ILE A 247 5.35 1.39 4.17
N VAL A 248 6.63 1.40 4.55
CA VAL A 248 7.10 2.21 5.68
C VAL A 248 7.09 3.67 5.27
N VAL A 249 6.54 4.55 6.11
CA VAL A 249 6.40 5.97 5.81
C VAL A 249 7.08 6.87 6.85
N GLU A 250 7.44 6.32 8.00
CA GLU A 250 8.19 6.99 9.07
C GLU A 250 8.82 5.95 10.01
N GLY A 251 9.96 6.30 10.61
CA GLY A 251 10.65 5.46 11.59
C GLY A 251 11.70 4.54 10.99
N GLU A 252 12.28 3.70 11.83
CA GLU A 252 13.36 2.77 11.49
C GLU A 252 13.03 1.39 12.08
N GLY A 253 13.26 0.36 11.27
CA GLY A 253 12.90 -0.98 11.66
C GLY A 253 13.41 -2.04 10.71
N TYR A 254 12.96 -3.26 10.96
CA TYR A 254 13.12 -4.37 10.03
C TYR A 254 11.89 -5.25 10.05
N GLU A 255 11.75 -6.05 9.00
CA GLU A 255 10.79 -7.14 8.95
C GLU A 255 11.49 -8.50 8.90
N LEU A 256 10.86 -9.50 9.49
CA LEU A 256 11.26 -10.90 9.31
C LEU A 256 10.23 -11.59 8.43
N LEU A 257 10.68 -12.32 7.41
CA LEU A 257 9.84 -13.11 6.52
C LEU A 257 10.30 -14.57 6.49
N PHE A 258 9.34 -15.50 6.50
CA PHE A 258 9.62 -16.94 6.41
C PHE A 258 8.38 -17.74 6.02
N MET A 259 8.57 -18.86 5.32
CA MET A 259 7.48 -19.81 5.07
C MET A 259 7.25 -20.73 6.30
N PRO A 260 6.05 -21.32 6.45
CA PRO A 260 5.82 -22.33 7.47
C PRO A 260 6.85 -23.48 7.38
N GLY A 261 7.50 -23.81 8.50
CA GLY A 261 8.58 -24.80 8.56
C GLY A 261 9.99 -24.24 8.30
N GLU A 262 10.11 -22.96 7.94
CA GLU A 262 11.38 -22.27 7.72
C GLU A 262 11.70 -21.29 8.86
N GLU A 263 11.17 -21.51 10.06
CA GLU A 263 11.30 -20.58 11.19
C GLU A 263 12.77 -20.31 11.54
N ARG A 264 13.70 -21.21 11.27
CA ARG A 264 15.15 -21.00 11.52
C ARG A 264 15.90 -20.34 10.36
N GLN A 265 15.23 -20.10 9.22
CA GLN A 265 15.80 -19.54 7.98
C GLN A 265 15.17 -18.17 7.65
N ARG A 266 14.75 -17.43 8.68
CA ARG A 266 14.07 -16.13 8.52
C ARG A 266 14.91 -15.16 7.69
N ARG A 267 14.30 -14.61 6.66
CA ARG A 267 14.86 -13.49 5.90
C ARG A 267 14.58 -12.20 6.66
N ARG A 268 15.64 -11.51 7.09
CA ARG A 268 15.55 -10.17 7.65
C ARG A 268 15.64 -9.13 6.53
N VAL A 269 14.70 -8.20 6.51
CA VAL A 269 14.64 -7.10 5.56
C VAL A 269 14.74 -5.78 6.33
N PRO A 270 15.80 -4.99 6.16
CA PRO A 270 15.84 -3.63 6.68
C PRO A 270 14.72 -2.81 6.05
N THR A 271 13.98 -2.06 6.87
CA THR A 271 12.83 -1.30 6.38
C THR A 271 12.88 0.12 6.93
N ASN A 272 13.46 1.01 6.15
CA ASN A 272 13.42 2.46 6.36
C ASN A 272 12.25 3.06 5.57
N PRO A 273 11.94 4.37 5.69
CA PRO A 273 10.89 4.98 4.89
C PRO A 273 11.08 4.67 3.40
N TYR A 274 9.97 4.33 2.76
CA TYR A 274 9.83 3.83 1.39
C TYR A 274 10.20 2.37 1.14
N ALA A 275 10.65 1.61 2.14
CA ALA A 275 10.64 0.16 2.04
C ALA A 275 9.21 -0.35 1.88
N VAL A 276 9.01 -1.39 1.07
CA VAL A 276 7.73 -2.10 0.95
C VAL A 276 7.91 -3.58 1.24
N VAL A 277 6.99 -4.13 2.04
CA VAL A 277 6.84 -5.56 2.24
C VAL A 277 5.47 -6.01 1.74
N ALA A 278 5.47 -7.05 0.93
CA ALA A 278 4.30 -7.66 0.33
C ALA A 278 4.45 -9.19 0.41
N PRO A 279 4.06 -9.78 1.56
CA PRO A 279 4.27 -11.20 1.82
C PRO A 279 3.57 -12.07 0.79
N ARG A 280 4.22 -13.18 0.40
CA ARG A 280 3.62 -14.24 -0.40
C ARG A 280 2.48 -14.91 0.37
N HIS A 281 1.71 -15.73 -0.35
CA HIS A 281 0.61 -16.47 0.24
C HIS A 281 1.14 -17.37 1.36
N ASN A 282 0.57 -17.23 2.56
CA ASN A 282 0.99 -17.94 3.78
C ASN A 282 2.42 -17.65 4.29
N GLU A 283 3.12 -16.66 3.74
CA GLU A 283 4.40 -16.21 4.28
C GLU A 283 4.18 -15.47 5.60
N TYR A 284 4.83 -15.95 6.66
CA TYR A 284 4.85 -15.24 7.94
C TYR A 284 5.66 -13.97 7.78
N HIS A 285 5.15 -12.89 8.38
CA HIS A 285 5.85 -11.63 8.46
C HIS A 285 5.65 -10.95 9.83
N GLN A 286 6.65 -10.16 10.23
CA GLN A 286 6.75 -9.47 11.53
C GLN A 286 7.28 -8.06 11.32
N HIS A 287 6.82 -7.12 12.14
CA HIS A 287 7.18 -5.71 12.03
C HIS A 287 7.89 -5.25 13.31
N PHE A 288 9.18 -4.95 13.22
CA PHE A 288 10.00 -4.55 14.38
C PHE A 288 10.37 -3.07 14.31
N ASN A 289 9.97 -2.31 15.34
CA ASN A 289 10.47 -0.94 15.51
C ASN A 289 11.79 -0.96 16.28
N THR A 290 12.86 -0.51 15.64
CA THR A 290 14.20 -0.35 16.25
C THR A 290 14.61 1.12 16.41
N GLY A 291 13.77 2.06 15.99
CA GLY A 291 14.00 3.50 16.10
C GLY A 291 13.35 4.13 17.33
N LYS A 292 13.75 5.38 17.59
CA LYS A 292 13.07 6.24 18.59
C LYS A 292 11.77 6.77 17.98
N GLY A 293 10.67 6.72 18.72
CA GLY A 293 9.35 7.14 18.24
C GLY A 293 8.55 6.05 17.53
N GLU A 294 7.70 6.43 16.59
CA GLU A 294 6.77 5.53 15.91
C GLU A 294 7.38 4.97 14.62
N TYR A 295 7.21 3.67 14.41
CA TYR A 295 7.44 3.00 13.12
C TYR A 295 6.10 2.88 12.41
N ARG A 296 5.88 3.74 11.43
CA ARG A 296 4.58 3.96 10.79
C ARG A 296 4.56 3.40 9.38
N MET A 297 3.46 2.75 9.05
CA MET A 297 3.26 2.07 7.77
C MET A 297 1.92 2.45 7.14
N LEU A 298 1.92 2.66 5.83
CA LEU A 298 0.75 2.73 4.97
C LEU A 298 0.56 1.37 4.29
N ALA A 299 -0.62 0.77 4.42
CA ALA A 299 -0.92 -0.48 3.76
C ALA A 299 -2.02 -0.31 2.71
N PHE A 300 -1.76 -0.76 1.49
CA PHE A 300 -2.78 -1.05 0.48
C PHE A 300 -3.09 -2.55 0.51
N ARG A 301 -4.36 -2.92 0.66
CA ARG A 301 -4.79 -4.31 0.84
C ARG A 301 -6.13 -4.58 0.16
N GLY A 302 -6.56 -5.85 0.24
CA GLY A 302 -7.90 -6.28 -0.14
C GLY A 302 -9.03 -5.61 0.65
N SER A 303 -10.23 -5.56 0.07
CA SER A 303 -11.50 -5.19 0.73
C SER A 303 -11.62 -3.72 1.16
N GLY A 304 -12.15 -2.88 0.27
CA GLY A 304 -12.59 -1.51 0.57
C GLY A 304 -13.58 -1.46 1.74
N LEU A 305 -13.67 -0.29 2.38
CA LEU A 305 -14.41 -0.11 3.63
C LEU A 305 -15.67 0.75 3.50
N ARG A 306 -15.86 1.45 2.37
CA ARG A 306 -17.05 2.27 2.15
C ARG A 306 -18.28 1.44 1.80
N GLN A 307 -18.13 0.41 0.96
CA GLN A 307 -19.21 -0.51 0.65
C GLN A 307 -19.14 -1.72 1.58
N GLY A 308 -20.11 -1.84 2.49
CA GLY A 308 -20.16 -2.94 3.45
C GLY A 308 -20.29 -4.29 2.74
N GLY A 309 -19.53 -5.29 3.20
CA GLY A 309 -19.60 -6.67 2.68
C GLY A 309 -20.74 -7.51 3.24
N GLY A 310 -21.85 -6.88 3.66
CA GLY A 310 -22.99 -7.57 4.29
C GLY A 310 -22.70 -8.19 5.67
N ARG A 311 -21.65 -7.73 6.36
CA ARG A 311 -21.22 -8.25 7.67
C ARG A 311 -21.07 -7.11 8.67
N ARG A 312 -21.24 -7.40 9.96
CA ARG A 312 -20.98 -6.43 11.03
C ARG A 312 -19.50 -6.01 11.02
N TYR A 313 -19.25 -4.72 11.21
CA TYR A 313 -17.91 -4.20 11.39
C TYR A 313 -17.35 -4.68 12.73
N ASP A 314 -16.13 -5.21 12.70
CA ASP A 314 -15.40 -5.65 13.88
C ASP A 314 -14.10 -4.81 14.00
N PRO A 315 -14.04 -3.86 14.95
CA PRO A 315 -12.86 -3.02 15.12
C PRO A 315 -11.63 -3.81 15.59
N ALA A 316 -11.83 -4.97 16.23
CA ALA A 316 -10.79 -5.85 16.76
C ALA A 316 -10.25 -6.86 15.75
N ARG A 317 -10.87 -6.98 14.57
CA ARG A 317 -10.53 -8.00 13.56
C ARG A 317 -9.04 -8.01 13.21
N THR A 318 -8.36 -9.11 13.54
CA THR A 318 -6.95 -9.36 13.24
C THR A 318 -6.69 -10.87 13.14
N ALA A 319 -5.50 -11.25 12.69
CA ALA A 319 -5.05 -12.65 12.71
C ALA A 319 -5.12 -13.22 14.14
N GLN A 320 -5.63 -14.44 14.29
CA GLN A 320 -5.80 -15.10 15.59
C GLN A 320 -4.83 -16.28 15.73
N ASP A 321 -4.58 -16.72 16.96
CA ASP A 321 -3.68 -17.81 17.31
C ASP A 321 -4.44 -19.10 17.74
N LYS A 322 -5.75 -19.14 17.48
CA LYS A 322 -6.66 -20.21 17.91
C LYS A 322 -6.59 -21.45 17.03
N ASN A 323 -6.62 -21.27 15.71
CA ASN A 323 -6.64 -22.36 14.75
C ASN A 323 -5.55 -22.14 13.68
N PRO A 324 -4.50 -22.98 13.64
CA PRO A 324 -3.43 -22.85 12.65
C PRO A 324 -3.89 -23.17 11.23
N TYR A 325 -5.11 -23.65 11.00
CA TYR A 325 -5.66 -23.88 9.66
C TYR A 325 -6.50 -22.71 9.13
N ASP A 326 -6.66 -21.64 9.92
CA ASP A 326 -7.36 -20.45 9.45
C ASP A 326 -6.59 -19.75 8.32
N LEU A 327 -7.35 -19.07 7.45
CA LEU A 327 -6.81 -18.29 6.33
C LEU A 327 -5.80 -17.24 6.78
N SER A 328 -5.99 -16.69 7.99
CA SER A 328 -5.03 -15.82 8.64
C SER A 328 -4.78 -16.29 10.06
N PHE A 329 -3.51 -16.44 10.40
CA PHE A 329 -3.06 -16.97 11.67
C PHE A 329 -1.87 -16.17 12.18
N LYS A 330 -1.80 -15.96 13.49
CA LYS A 330 -0.62 -15.39 14.15
C LYS A 330 -0.01 -16.38 15.13
N ILE A 331 1.32 -16.34 15.23
CA ILE A 331 2.07 -16.97 16.30
C ILE A 331 2.04 -15.99 17.48
N SER A 332 1.63 -16.46 18.66
CA SER A 332 1.62 -15.64 19.86
C SER A 332 3.04 -15.46 20.40
N TYR A 333 3.24 -14.44 21.23
CA TYR A 333 4.53 -14.19 21.88
C TYR A 333 5.03 -15.41 22.68
N GLU A 334 4.13 -16.16 23.30
CA GLU A 334 4.47 -17.35 24.10
C GLU A 334 4.92 -18.53 23.23
N LYS A 335 4.55 -18.54 21.94
CA LYS A 335 4.82 -19.63 20.99
C LYS A 335 5.87 -19.29 19.94
N GLU A 336 6.32 -18.04 19.87
CA GLU A 336 7.36 -17.65 18.92
C GLU A 336 8.74 -18.21 19.33
N ASP A 337 9.65 -18.28 18.36
CA ASP A 337 11.04 -18.68 18.64
C ASP A 337 11.69 -17.66 19.60
N PRO A 338 12.17 -18.08 20.79
CA PRO A 338 12.77 -17.17 21.78
C PRO A 338 13.91 -16.31 21.22
N ALA A 339 14.64 -16.83 20.22
CA ALA A 339 15.71 -16.10 19.54
C ALA A 339 15.23 -14.77 18.92
N ILE A 340 13.98 -14.69 18.45
CA ILE A 340 13.40 -13.46 17.89
C ILE A 340 13.42 -12.33 18.93
N ARG A 341 12.97 -12.64 20.15
CA ARG A 341 12.90 -11.67 21.23
C ARG A 341 14.30 -11.29 21.72
N GLU A 342 15.21 -12.26 21.82
CA GLU A 342 16.60 -12.03 22.22
C GLU A 342 17.36 -11.15 21.22
N GLU A 343 17.21 -11.42 19.93
CA GLU A 343 17.81 -10.63 18.84
C GLU A 343 17.26 -9.21 18.84
N TYR A 344 15.95 -9.05 18.99
CA TYR A 344 15.33 -7.74 19.11
C TYR A 344 15.81 -6.96 20.33
N TYR A 345 15.98 -7.61 21.49
CA TYR A 345 16.54 -6.96 22.67
C TYR A 345 17.95 -6.40 22.43
N LYS A 346 18.81 -7.17 21.74
CA LYS A 346 20.16 -6.72 21.37
C LYS A 346 20.14 -5.51 20.44
N GLU A 347 19.22 -5.48 19.47
CA GLU A 347 19.03 -4.32 18.58
C GLU A 347 18.56 -3.08 19.35
N LEU A 348 17.63 -3.24 20.29
CA LEU A 348 17.18 -2.12 21.13
C LEU A 348 18.31 -1.59 22.03
N GLU A 349 19.11 -2.46 22.64
CA GLU A 349 20.25 -2.08 23.48
C GLU A 349 21.28 -1.26 22.68
N LYS A 350 21.62 -1.72 21.46
CA LYS A 350 22.50 -0.99 20.54
C LYS A 350 21.98 0.42 20.22
N ASN A 351 20.66 0.59 20.13
CA ASN A 351 20.03 1.86 19.80
C ASN A 351 19.66 2.70 21.04
N GLY A 352 19.98 2.22 22.25
CA GLY A 352 19.68 2.91 23.51
C GLY A 352 18.18 3.00 23.82
N ILE A 353 17.40 2.01 23.38
CA ILE A 353 15.95 1.95 23.52
C ILE A 353 15.58 0.93 24.60
N SER A 354 14.63 1.28 25.46
CA SER A 354 14.11 0.33 26.46
C SER A 354 13.12 -0.65 25.83
N LEU A 355 13.23 -1.93 26.17
CA LEU A 355 12.20 -2.92 25.85
C LEU A 355 10.87 -2.56 26.55
N ARG A 356 9.77 -2.60 25.80
CA ARG A 356 8.42 -2.23 26.28
C ARG A 356 7.44 -3.40 26.24
N LEU A 357 7.95 -4.60 26.07
CA LEU A 357 7.20 -5.85 26.14
C LEU A 357 7.28 -6.45 27.55
N LYS A 358 6.19 -7.06 28.02
CA LYS A 358 6.18 -7.80 29.29
C LYS A 358 7.17 -8.97 29.22
N PRO A 359 7.86 -9.32 30.32
CA PRO A 359 8.64 -10.56 30.40
C PRO A 359 7.77 -11.77 30.03
N LEU A 360 8.35 -12.74 29.33
CA LEU A 360 7.70 -14.01 28.98
C LEU A 360 8.53 -15.14 29.57
N ASP A 361 7.86 -16.14 30.15
CA ASP A 361 8.51 -17.40 30.46
C ASP A 361 8.30 -18.35 29.28
N GLN A 362 9.29 -18.39 28.38
CA GLN A 362 9.31 -19.30 27.23
C GLN A 362 10.06 -20.60 27.54
N ARG A 363 10.35 -20.88 28.83
CA ARG A 363 10.91 -22.15 29.27
C ARG A 363 9.80 -23.21 29.23
N GLY A 364 9.72 -23.91 28.10
CA GLY A 364 9.05 -25.21 28.01
C GLY A 364 9.83 -26.29 28.72
#